data_AF-A0A0W0SC29-F1
#
_entry.id   AF-A0A0W0SC29-F1
#
_cell.length_a   1.000
_cell.length_b   1.000
_cell.length_c   1.000
_cell.angle_alpha   90.00
_cell.angle_beta   90.00
_cell.angle_gamma   90.00
#
_symmetry.space_group_name_H-M   'P 1'
#
loop_
_entity.id
_entity.type
_entity.pdbx_description
1 polymer ?
#
loop_
_entity_poly.entity_id
_entity_poly.type
_entity_poly.pdbx_seq_one_letter_code
_entity_poly.pdbx_strand_id
1 'polypeptide(L)'
;MGGELELCQKEMNTAIQPVFARLEHYRNAMFEIRKLLKEYFFDAWRTQKLTEVAKNEELVFSFNLVQEAMEKCLVEEETLVKTAQIISDNTKNPSLAAALDAHVLNCGLPIELRETDGVYLFKSAKPYTPSAQAFMCQFAYALSAYRVCLGICETYYALYRHEGIQTEYVSNYMQSATLLQQQIEGSVNLISLHQQARAIEKEIIGALRSEKVREGLDQFQMDIDSLTSKLVELLESGIVHLQNCYQEFPNNPILWMLHDRSWHTLLKTLSGLLYADHYTYSTLYGSLTIKKEFIALITAEIDHFGAVTSAKTPLLKVELLRKAAKLITEIKIDILAKLAEQGIELVKAPQIGMFSKDPSPDLYALLLASWKKSLPIKDQDDEEKTVELPLGISS
;
A
#
# COMPACT_ATOMS: atom_id res chain seq x y z
N MET A 1 23.92 15.66 -20.31
CA MET A 1 23.64 14.37 -19.66
C MET A 1 22.25 14.40 -18.99
N GLY A 2 21.16 14.55 -19.76
CA GLY A 2 19.78 14.62 -19.23
C GLY A 2 18.82 13.55 -19.77
N GLY A 3 19.10 12.99 -20.95
CA GLY A 3 18.14 12.14 -21.66
C GLY A 3 17.90 10.74 -21.09
N GLU A 4 18.85 10.15 -20.36
CA GLU A 4 18.69 8.78 -19.83
C GLU A 4 17.66 8.71 -18.69
N LEU A 5 17.66 9.71 -17.81
CA LEU A 5 16.67 9.83 -16.73
C LEU A 5 15.27 10.08 -17.29
N GLU A 6 15.15 11.03 -18.23
CA GLU A 6 13.90 11.37 -18.90
C GLU A 6 13.33 10.18 -19.68
N LEU A 7 14.20 9.40 -20.35
CA LEU A 7 13.80 8.19 -21.05
C LEU A 7 13.29 7.12 -20.08
N CYS A 8 14.01 6.83 -18.99
CA CYS A 8 13.57 5.84 -17.99
C CYS A 8 12.24 6.25 -17.35
N GLN A 9 12.08 7.53 -17.01
CA GLN A 9 10.82 8.06 -16.47
C GLN A 9 9.68 7.94 -17.49
N LYS A 10 9.93 8.27 -18.76
CA LYS A 10 8.91 8.16 -19.82
C LYS A 10 8.48 6.72 -20.04
N GLU A 11 9.41 5.78 -20.09
CA GLU A 11 9.14 4.36 -20.26
C GLU A 11 8.35 3.80 -19.07
N MET A 12 8.75 4.11 -17.83
CA MET A 12 8.01 3.71 -16.64
C MET A 12 6.61 4.33 -16.60
N ASN A 13 6.49 5.62 -16.89
CA ASN A 13 5.19 6.29 -16.94
C ASN A 13 4.27 5.62 -17.97
N THR A 14 4.78 5.30 -19.16
CA THR A 14 4.00 4.62 -20.21
C THR A 14 3.47 3.27 -19.74
N ALA A 15 4.27 2.51 -18.99
CA ALA A 15 3.86 1.22 -18.44
C ALA A 15 2.90 1.34 -17.22
N ILE A 16 3.05 2.40 -16.41
CA ILE A 16 2.19 2.67 -15.24
C ILE A 16 0.81 3.19 -15.64
N GLN A 17 0.71 3.99 -16.71
CA GLN A 17 -0.53 4.68 -17.09
C GLN A 17 -1.75 3.75 -17.21
N PRO A 18 -1.69 2.57 -17.88
CA PRO A 18 -2.83 1.67 -17.95
C PRO A 18 -3.30 1.19 -16.57
N VAL A 19 -2.37 0.75 -15.71
CA VAL A 19 -2.68 0.28 -14.35
C VAL A 19 -3.30 1.40 -13.51
N PHE A 20 -2.77 2.62 -13.61
CA PHE A 20 -3.32 3.79 -12.93
C PHE A 20 -4.71 4.16 -13.46
N ALA A 21 -4.93 4.15 -14.78
CA ALA A 21 -6.23 4.42 -15.36
C ALA A 21 -7.29 3.39 -14.93
N ARG A 22 -6.91 2.11 -14.81
CA ARG A 22 -7.78 1.06 -14.25
C ARG A 22 -8.08 1.30 -12.78
N LEU A 23 -7.09 1.66 -11.98
CA LEU A 23 -7.30 2.03 -10.58
C LEU A 23 -8.34 3.16 -10.46
N GLU A 24 -8.16 4.26 -11.20
CA GLU A 24 -9.09 5.38 -11.17
C GLU A 24 -10.49 5.01 -11.67
N HIS A 25 -10.57 4.17 -12.71
CA HIS A 25 -11.84 3.62 -13.18
C HIS A 25 -12.58 2.85 -12.08
N TYR A 26 -11.93 1.91 -11.40
CA TYR A 26 -12.58 1.12 -10.35
C TYR A 26 -12.84 1.91 -9.07
N ARG A 27 -12.03 2.93 -8.76
CA ARG A 27 -12.32 3.90 -7.70
C ARG A 27 -13.61 4.64 -7.99
N ASN A 28 -13.84 5.09 -9.22
CA ASN A 28 -15.10 5.73 -9.59
C ASN A 28 -16.26 4.73 -9.63
N ALA A 29 -16.03 3.53 -10.15
CA ALA A 29 -17.05 2.49 -10.25
C ALA A 29 -17.60 2.09 -8.88
N MET A 30 -16.78 2.01 -7.82
CA MET A 30 -17.32 1.68 -6.49
C MET A 30 -18.35 2.71 -5.99
N PHE A 31 -18.09 4.01 -6.18
CA PHE A 31 -19.05 5.07 -5.80
C PHE A 31 -20.35 4.96 -6.62
N GLU A 32 -20.21 4.81 -7.95
CA GLU A 32 -21.36 4.73 -8.86
C GLU A 32 -22.20 3.48 -8.63
N ILE A 33 -21.56 2.32 -8.41
CA ILE A 33 -22.28 1.07 -8.08
C ILE A 33 -23.09 1.27 -6.81
N ARG A 34 -22.49 1.76 -5.72
CA ARG A 34 -23.21 1.96 -4.45
C ARG A 34 -24.42 2.89 -4.63
N LYS A 35 -24.23 3.99 -5.35
CA LYS A 35 -25.30 4.92 -5.68
C LYS A 35 -26.43 4.25 -6.46
N LEU A 36 -26.11 3.50 -7.52
CA LEU A 36 -27.08 2.74 -8.31
C LEU A 36 -27.85 1.71 -7.46
N LEU A 37 -27.16 1.03 -6.53
CA LEU A 37 -27.82 0.10 -5.62
C LEU A 37 -28.78 0.84 -4.69
N LYS A 38 -28.38 1.99 -4.13
CA LYS A 38 -29.27 2.79 -3.29
C LYS A 38 -30.51 3.26 -4.08
N GLU A 39 -30.30 3.82 -5.27
CA GLU A 39 -31.40 4.27 -6.13
C GLU A 39 -32.33 3.12 -6.53
N TYR A 40 -31.79 1.92 -6.74
CA TYR A 40 -32.59 0.75 -7.11
C TYR A 40 -33.42 0.19 -5.95
N PHE A 41 -32.83 0.00 -4.77
CA PHE A 41 -33.46 -0.73 -3.66
C PHE A 41 -34.29 0.15 -2.73
N PHE A 42 -33.99 1.46 -2.65
CA PHE A 42 -34.74 2.42 -1.82
C PHE A 42 -35.73 3.28 -2.64
N ASP A 43 -36.01 2.90 -3.89
CA ASP A 43 -37.05 3.53 -4.72
C ASP A 43 -38.45 3.28 -4.14
N ALA A 44 -39.16 4.37 -3.82
CA ALA A 44 -40.46 4.32 -3.16
C ALA A 44 -41.51 3.54 -3.98
N TRP A 45 -41.46 3.60 -5.31
CA TRP A 45 -42.42 2.89 -6.15
C TRP A 45 -42.21 1.38 -6.12
N ARG A 46 -40.97 0.90 -6.01
CA ARG A 46 -40.66 -0.52 -5.82
C ARG A 46 -41.02 -1.02 -4.43
N THR A 47 -40.66 -0.27 -3.40
CA THR A 47 -40.87 -0.72 -2.02
C THR A 47 -42.37 -0.83 -1.68
N GLN A 48 -43.20 0.03 -2.27
CA GLN A 48 -44.66 -0.08 -2.21
C GLN A 48 -45.21 -1.37 -2.84
N LYS A 49 -44.54 -1.94 -3.84
CA LYS A 49 -44.98 -3.20 -4.48
C LYS A 49 -44.68 -4.45 -3.67
N LEU A 50 -43.92 -4.32 -2.59
CA LEU A 50 -43.54 -5.44 -1.72
C LEU A 50 -44.61 -5.77 -0.66
N THR A 51 -45.73 -5.05 -0.64
CA THR A 51 -46.84 -5.26 0.32
C THR A 51 -47.80 -6.36 -0.11
N GLU A 52 -47.27 -7.52 -0.48
CA GLU A 52 -48.09 -8.70 -0.78
C GLU A 52 -48.65 -9.32 0.51
N VAL A 53 -49.89 -9.83 0.44
CA VAL A 53 -50.49 -10.54 1.57
C VAL A 53 -49.89 -11.95 1.64
N ALA A 54 -49.13 -12.21 2.71
CA ALA A 54 -48.54 -13.51 2.99
C ALA A 54 -49.61 -14.61 3.13
N LYS A 55 -49.33 -15.81 2.63
CA LYS A 55 -50.20 -16.99 2.70
C LYS A 55 -49.53 -18.11 3.51
N ASN A 56 -50.34 -18.88 4.25
CA ASN A 56 -49.89 -20.09 4.96
C ASN A 56 -48.72 -19.81 5.93
N GLU A 57 -47.55 -20.41 5.69
CA GLU A 57 -46.34 -20.31 6.51
C GLU A 57 -45.38 -19.18 6.09
N GLU A 58 -45.75 -18.39 5.08
CA GLU A 58 -44.94 -17.28 4.58
C GLU A 58 -44.75 -16.18 5.63
N LEU A 59 -43.56 -15.56 5.64
CA LEU A 59 -43.30 -14.40 6.47
C LEU A 59 -43.89 -13.13 5.85
N VAL A 60 -44.56 -12.32 6.67
CA VAL A 60 -44.98 -10.97 6.28
C VAL A 60 -43.74 -10.13 6.06
N PHE A 61 -43.55 -9.67 4.83
CA PHE A 61 -42.46 -8.76 4.49
C PHE A 61 -42.91 -7.32 4.74
N SER A 62 -42.11 -6.58 5.50
CA SER A 62 -42.28 -5.14 5.68
C SER A 62 -40.96 -4.45 5.37
N PHE A 63 -40.98 -3.62 4.32
CA PHE A 63 -39.79 -2.88 3.90
C PHE A 63 -39.23 -2.01 5.05
N ASN A 64 -40.11 -1.38 5.82
CA ASN A 64 -39.72 -0.53 6.96
C ASN A 64 -38.96 -1.32 8.04
N LEU A 65 -39.15 -2.64 8.16
CA LEU A 65 -38.44 -3.47 9.13
C LEU A 65 -37.04 -3.88 8.64
N VAL A 66 -36.81 -3.90 7.32
CA VAL A 66 -35.52 -4.31 6.74
C VAL A 66 -34.71 -3.12 6.22
N GLN A 67 -35.32 -1.96 6.01
CA GLN A 67 -34.70 -0.79 5.40
C GLN A 67 -33.42 -0.37 6.14
N GLU A 68 -33.49 -0.19 7.47
CA GLU A 68 -32.32 0.23 8.26
C GLU A 68 -31.17 -0.78 8.15
N ALA A 69 -31.49 -2.07 8.16
CA ALA A 69 -30.50 -3.13 8.00
C ALA A 69 -29.89 -3.14 6.58
N MET A 70 -30.70 -2.92 5.54
CA MET A 70 -30.21 -2.77 4.17
C MET A 70 -29.33 -1.53 3.99
N GLU A 71 -29.67 -0.41 4.62
CA GLU A 71 -28.86 0.82 4.60
C GLU A 71 -27.50 0.60 5.27
N LYS A 72 -27.44 -0.20 6.34
CA LYS A 72 -26.18 -0.62 6.98
C LYS A 72 -25.29 -1.45 6.07
N CYS A 73 -25.82 -2.12 5.04
CA CYS A 73 -24.99 -2.82 4.05
C CYS A 73 -24.36 -1.87 3.00
N LEU A 74 -24.92 -0.68 2.80
CA LEU A 74 -24.53 0.28 1.75
C LEU A 74 -24.01 1.60 2.36
N VAL A 75 -23.13 1.47 3.36
CA VAL A 75 -22.51 2.61 4.05
C VAL A 75 -21.74 3.54 3.11
N GLU A 76 -21.59 4.79 3.51
CA GLU A 76 -20.71 5.75 2.83
C GLU A 76 -19.26 5.26 2.82
N GLU A 77 -18.50 5.63 1.80
CA GLU A 77 -17.13 5.14 1.56
C GLU A 77 -16.18 5.53 2.69
N GLU A 78 -16.36 6.71 3.29
CA GLU A 78 -15.58 7.12 4.47
C GLU A 78 -15.78 6.15 5.64
N THR A 79 -17.01 5.64 5.83
CA THR A 79 -17.31 4.66 6.87
C THR A 79 -16.66 3.32 6.53
N LEU A 80 -16.72 2.91 5.27
CA LEU A 80 -16.09 1.68 4.79
C LEU A 80 -14.56 1.71 5.01
N VAL A 81 -13.91 2.84 4.70
CA VAL A 81 -12.48 3.04 4.93
C VAL A 81 -12.14 2.99 6.42
N LYS A 82 -12.92 3.66 7.28
CA LYS A 82 -12.71 3.61 8.74
C LYS A 82 -12.83 2.18 9.27
N THR A 83 -13.86 1.44 8.84
CA THR A 83 -14.03 0.03 9.22
C THR A 83 -12.86 -0.83 8.74
N ALA A 84 -12.40 -0.63 7.50
CA ALA A 84 -11.26 -1.36 6.95
C ALA A 84 -9.96 -1.10 7.75
N GLN A 85 -9.74 0.14 8.18
CA GLN A 85 -8.62 0.52 9.05
C GLN A 85 -8.71 -0.15 10.41
N ILE A 86 -9.90 -0.16 11.04
CA ILE A 86 -10.13 -0.81 12.34
C ILE A 86 -9.85 -2.32 12.25
N ILE A 87 -10.28 -2.98 11.17
CA ILE A 87 -10.06 -4.43 11.00
C ILE A 87 -8.57 -4.78 10.80
N SER A 88 -7.79 -3.86 10.24
CA SER A 88 -6.40 -4.12 9.82
C SER A 88 -5.34 -4.09 10.92
N ASP A 89 -5.68 -3.66 12.14
CA ASP A 89 -4.81 -3.61 13.33
C ASP A 89 -3.34 -3.23 13.03
N ASN A 90 -3.13 -2.15 12.26
CA ASN A 90 -1.84 -1.52 11.95
C ASN A 90 -0.72 -2.39 11.32
N THR A 91 -1.01 -3.60 10.83
CA THR A 91 0.03 -4.51 10.30
C THR A 91 -0.23 -5.05 8.89
N LYS A 92 -1.42 -4.82 8.31
CA LYS A 92 -1.76 -5.22 6.92
C LYS A 92 -2.51 -4.12 6.20
N ASN A 93 -2.47 -4.17 4.86
CA ASN A 93 -3.27 -3.27 4.03
C ASN A 93 -4.78 -3.44 4.36
N PRO A 94 -5.51 -2.35 4.65
CA PRO A 94 -6.93 -2.40 4.95
C PRO A 94 -7.73 -2.89 3.73
N SER A 95 -8.70 -3.79 3.95
CA SER A 95 -9.57 -4.32 2.89
C SER A 95 -11.00 -3.76 3.03
N LEU A 96 -11.45 -3.08 1.98
CA LEU A 96 -12.82 -2.57 1.81
C LEU A 96 -13.82 -3.72 1.62
N ALA A 97 -13.44 -4.80 0.93
CA ALA A 97 -14.26 -6.00 0.80
C ALA A 97 -14.49 -6.67 2.17
N ALA A 98 -13.47 -6.79 3.01
CA ALA A 98 -13.61 -7.29 4.38
C ALA A 98 -14.44 -6.33 5.26
N ALA A 99 -14.30 -5.02 5.06
CA ALA A 99 -15.14 -4.04 5.74
C ALA A 99 -16.62 -4.16 5.31
N LEU A 100 -16.89 -4.39 4.03
CA LEU A 100 -18.24 -4.65 3.53
C LEU A 100 -18.79 -5.96 4.13
N ASP A 101 -17.98 -7.02 4.17
CA ASP A 101 -18.33 -8.29 4.81
C ASP A 101 -18.76 -8.06 6.26
N ALA A 102 -18.02 -7.25 7.03
CA ALA A 102 -18.37 -6.91 8.40
C ALA A 102 -19.70 -6.16 8.51
N HIS A 103 -20.00 -5.24 7.60
CA HIS A 103 -21.28 -4.53 7.58
C HIS A 103 -22.45 -5.45 7.21
N VAL A 104 -22.29 -6.26 6.16
CA VAL A 104 -23.34 -7.19 5.68
C VAL A 104 -23.63 -8.28 6.72
N LEU A 105 -22.62 -8.84 7.36
CA LEU A 105 -22.81 -9.94 8.32
C LEU A 105 -23.36 -9.45 9.68
N ASN A 106 -23.15 -8.18 10.04
CA ASN A 106 -23.63 -7.61 11.30
C ASN A 106 -24.92 -6.77 11.15
N CYS A 107 -25.46 -6.62 9.94
CA CYS A 107 -26.66 -5.80 9.72
C CYS A 107 -27.95 -6.44 10.26
N GLY A 108 -27.95 -7.75 10.53
CA GLY A 108 -29.10 -8.50 11.02
C GLY A 108 -30.03 -9.06 9.92
N LEU A 109 -29.68 -8.87 8.63
CA LEU A 109 -30.37 -9.56 7.54
C LEU A 109 -29.90 -11.02 7.46
N PRO A 110 -30.77 -11.95 7.01
CA PRO A 110 -30.40 -13.36 6.83
C PRO A 110 -29.62 -13.54 5.53
N ILE A 111 -28.43 -12.93 5.48
CA ILE A 111 -27.48 -12.97 4.38
C ILE A 111 -26.23 -13.71 4.87
N GLU A 112 -25.81 -14.70 4.11
CA GLU A 112 -24.60 -15.48 4.37
C GLU A 112 -23.58 -15.25 3.26
N LEU A 113 -22.29 -15.16 3.60
CA LEU A 113 -21.21 -15.18 2.63
C LEU A 113 -20.83 -16.63 2.32
N ARG A 114 -20.91 -17.02 1.04
CA ARG A 114 -20.42 -18.32 0.58
C ARG A 114 -18.91 -18.25 0.41
N GLU A 115 -18.17 -18.96 1.26
CA GLU A 115 -16.70 -18.90 1.27
C GLU A 115 -16.04 -19.40 -0.03
N THR A 116 -16.72 -20.26 -0.79
CA THR A 116 -16.15 -20.88 -2.00
C THR A 116 -15.98 -19.91 -3.16
N ASP A 117 -16.89 -18.96 -3.33
CA ASP A 117 -16.93 -18.02 -4.46
C ASP A 117 -17.02 -16.55 -4.02
N GLY A 118 -17.14 -16.30 -2.71
CA GLY A 118 -17.22 -14.95 -2.15
C GLY A 118 -18.54 -14.24 -2.45
N VAL A 119 -19.61 -14.99 -2.72
CA VAL A 119 -20.94 -14.49 -3.06
C VAL A 119 -21.85 -14.45 -1.84
N TYR A 120 -22.56 -13.34 -1.63
CA TYR A 120 -23.62 -13.23 -0.63
C TYR A 120 -24.89 -13.93 -1.10
N LEU A 121 -25.51 -14.70 -0.20
CA LEU A 121 -26.78 -15.37 -0.42
C LEU A 121 -27.79 -14.99 0.62
N PHE A 122 -29.01 -14.70 0.18
CA PHE A 122 -30.13 -14.56 1.08
C PHE A 122 -30.71 -15.92 1.45
N LYS A 123 -30.66 -16.29 2.74
CA LYS A 123 -31.18 -17.55 3.27
C LYS A 123 -32.11 -17.33 4.45
N SER A 124 -33.40 -17.20 4.16
CA SER A 124 -34.41 -17.11 5.20
C SER A 124 -34.80 -18.48 5.74
N ALA A 125 -34.99 -18.60 7.05
CA ALA A 125 -35.46 -19.82 7.70
C ALA A 125 -36.90 -20.20 7.29
N LYS A 126 -37.71 -19.22 6.88
CA LYS A 126 -39.04 -19.39 6.31
C LYS A 126 -39.16 -18.59 5.01
N PRO A 127 -39.89 -19.10 4.00
CA PRO A 127 -40.06 -18.38 2.75
C PRO A 127 -40.80 -17.05 2.97
N TYR A 128 -40.34 -15.99 2.32
CA TYR A 128 -41.15 -14.78 2.13
C TYR A 128 -42.13 -14.97 0.98
N THR A 129 -43.03 -13.99 0.77
CA THR A 129 -43.79 -13.94 -0.48
C THR A 129 -42.84 -13.91 -1.69
N PRO A 130 -43.24 -14.42 -2.86
CA PRO A 130 -42.35 -14.52 -4.02
C PRO A 130 -41.67 -13.21 -4.41
N SER A 131 -42.39 -12.08 -4.35
CA SER A 131 -41.81 -10.77 -4.69
C SER A 131 -40.79 -10.30 -3.66
N ALA A 132 -41.06 -10.49 -2.37
CA ALA A 132 -40.15 -10.14 -1.29
C ALA A 132 -38.89 -11.04 -1.29
N GLN A 133 -39.08 -12.34 -1.53
CA GLN A 133 -37.97 -13.28 -1.68
C GLN A 133 -37.07 -12.88 -2.86
N ALA A 134 -37.65 -12.60 -4.03
CA ALA A 134 -36.90 -12.14 -5.20
C ALA A 134 -36.17 -10.83 -4.95
N PHE A 135 -36.81 -9.86 -4.28
CA PHE A 135 -36.20 -8.58 -3.92
C PHE A 135 -34.97 -8.75 -3.01
N MET A 136 -35.07 -9.56 -1.97
CA MET A 136 -33.94 -9.80 -1.05
C MET A 136 -32.82 -10.62 -1.68
N CYS A 137 -33.15 -11.60 -2.54
CA CYS A 137 -32.14 -12.31 -3.32
C CYS A 137 -31.42 -11.34 -4.27
N GLN A 138 -32.14 -10.49 -5.01
CA GLN A 138 -31.56 -9.46 -5.87
C GLN A 138 -30.63 -8.53 -5.09
N PHE A 139 -30.99 -8.16 -3.86
CA PHE A 139 -30.15 -7.34 -2.99
C PHE A 139 -28.83 -8.04 -2.63
N ALA A 140 -28.86 -9.31 -2.20
CA ALA A 140 -27.65 -10.08 -1.91
C ALA A 140 -26.76 -10.24 -3.17
N TYR A 141 -27.38 -10.50 -4.32
CA TYR A 141 -26.69 -10.59 -5.61
C TYR A 141 -26.00 -9.27 -5.99
N ALA A 142 -26.68 -8.14 -5.80
CA ALA A 142 -26.12 -6.82 -6.07
C ALA A 142 -24.97 -6.46 -5.12
N LEU A 143 -25.08 -6.77 -3.83
CA LEU A 143 -24.00 -6.60 -2.86
C LEU A 143 -22.75 -7.40 -3.25
N SER A 144 -22.94 -8.60 -3.82
CA SER A 144 -21.82 -9.42 -4.26
C SER A 144 -21.09 -8.81 -5.45
N ALA A 145 -21.81 -8.21 -6.41
CA ALA A 145 -21.19 -7.45 -7.51
C ALA A 145 -20.44 -6.21 -6.99
N TYR A 146 -20.97 -5.53 -5.98
CA TYR A 146 -20.29 -4.42 -5.33
C TYR A 146 -19.01 -4.89 -4.62
N ARG A 147 -19.06 -6.01 -3.89
CA ARG A 147 -17.90 -6.64 -3.25
C ARG A 147 -16.79 -6.99 -4.25
N VAL A 148 -17.15 -7.52 -5.42
CA VAL A 148 -16.19 -7.78 -6.51
C VAL A 148 -15.50 -6.49 -6.97
N CYS A 149 -16.26 -5.40 -7.16
CA CYS A 149 -15.68 -4.10 -7.54
C CYS A 149 -14.67 -3.58 -6.49
N LEU A 150 -15.00 -3.69 -5.21
CA LEU A 150 -14.10 -3.30 -4.12
C LEU A 150 -12.81 -4.12 -4.13
N GLY A 151 -12.92 -5.45 -4.27
CA GLY A 151 -11.75 -6.34 -4.34
C GLY A 151 -10.85 -6.04 -5.54
N ILE A 152 -11.44 -5.73 -6.70
CA ILE A 152 -10.69 -5.32 -7.90
C ILE A 152 -9.95 -4.01 -7.63
N CYS A 153 -10.63 -3.00 -7.07
CA CYS A 153 -10.04 -1.70 -6.74
C CYS A 153 -8.86 -1.84 -5.77
N GLU A 154 -9.00 -2.67 -4.73
CA GLU A 154 -7.93 -2.97 -3.77
C GLU A 154 -6.72 -3.60 -4.43
N THR A 155 -6.96 -4.53 -5.36
CA THR A 155 -5.90 -5.27 -6.04
C THR A 155 -5.10 -4.35 -6.95
N TYR A 156 -5.76 -3.46 -7.69
CA TYR A 156 -5.09 -2.41 -8.45
C TYR A 156 -4.33 -1.40 -7.57
N TYR A 157 -4.89 -1.04 -6.42
CA TYR A 157 -4.20 -0.14 -5.48
C TYR A 157 -2.91 -0.79 -4.95
N ALA A 158 -2.97 -2.08 -4.59
CA ALA A 158 -1.80 -2.83 -4.14
C ALA A 158 -0.71 -2.94 -5.22
N LEU A 159 -1.09 -3.16 -6.49
CA LEU A 159 -0.17 -3.16 -7.62
C LEU A 159 0.52 -1.79 -7.79
N TYR A 160 -0.27 -0.71 -7.78
CA TYR A 160 0.22 0.65 -8.04
C TYR A 160 1.09 1.20 -6.90
N ARG A 161 0.76 0.89 -5.63
CA ARG A 161 1.44 1.40 -4.44
C ARG A 161 2.45 0.42 -3.84
N HIS A 162 2.85 -0.59 -4.60
CA HIS A 162 3.79 -1.59 -4.12
C HIS A 162 5.13 -0.94 -3.72
N GLU A 163 5.63 -1.25 -2.53
CA GLU A 163 6.81 -0.60 -1.93
C GLU A 163 8.09 -0.82 -2.76
N GLY A 164 8.25 -2.01 -3.34
CA GLY A 164 9.44 -2.38 -4.14
C GLY A 164 9.70 -1.50 -5.37
N ILE A 165 8.69 -0.79 -5.86
CA ILE A 165 8.76 0.05 -7.07
C ILE A 165 8.67 1.55 -6.78
N GLN A 166 8.45 1.92 -5.51
CA GLN A 166 8.39 3.32 -5.10
C GLN A 166 9.79 3.97 -5.22
N THR A 167 9.82 5.23 -5.65
CA THR A 167 11.06 6.00 -5.89
C THR A 167 11.11 7.33 -5.13
N GLU A 168 10.10 7.60 -4.31
CA GLU A 168 9.93 8.81 -3.51
C GLU A 168 11.11 9.01 -2.56
N TYR A 169 11.56 7.95 -1.87
CA TYR A 169 12.69 8.03 -0.95
C TYR A 169 13.99 8.49 -1.64
N VAL A 170 14.20 8.09 -2.90
CA VAL A 170 15.36 8.53 -3.68
C VAL A 170 15.19 9.97 -4.14
N SER A 171 13.98 10.34 -4.52
CA SER A 171 13.64 11.70 -4.92
C SER A 171 13.84 12.71 -3.78
N ASN A 172 13.69 12.28 -2.53
CA ASN A 172 13.94 13.11 -1.35
C ASN A 172 15.40 13.60 -1.26
N TYR A 173 16.39 12.84 -1.76
CA TYR A 173 17.78 13.33 -1.78
C TYR A 173 17.96 14.57 -2.67
N MET A 174 17.24 14.65 -3.79
CA MET A 174 17.25 15.84 -4.63
C MET A 174 16.59 17.04 -3.94
N GLN A 175 15.51 16.81 -3.18
CA GLN A 175 14.85 17.86 -2.39
C GLN A 175 15.77 18.36 -1.28
N SER A 176 16.42 17.47 -0.53
CA SER A 176 17.38 17.83 0.51
C SER A 176 18.57 18.61 -0.05
N ALA A 177 19.07 18.24 -1.23
CA ALA A 177 20.11 18.98 -1.92
C ALA A 177 19.64 20.40 -2.31
N THR A 178 18.43 20.52 -2.87
CA THR A 178 17.85 21.83 -3.22
C THR A 178 17.67 22.73 -2.00
N LEU A 179 17.23 22.16 -0.86
CA LEU A 179 17.10 22.87 0.41
C LEU A 179 18.46 23.37 0.92
N LEU A 180 19.50 22.53 0.85
CA LEU A 180 20.86 22.94 1.21
C LEU A 180 21.34 24.10 0.34
N GLN A 181 21.09 24.04 -0.97
CA GLN A 181 21.46 25.12 -1.89
C GLN A 181 20.82 26.45 -1.51
N GLN A 182 19.54 26.46 -1.16
CA GLN A 182 18.85 27.67 -0.68
C GLN A 182 19.43 28.20 0.63
N GLN A 183 19.87 27.32 1.53
CA GLN A 183 20.47 27.72 2.81
C GLN A 183 21.85 28.36 2.67
N ILE A 184 22.56 28.12 1.55
CA ILE A 184 23.84 28.78 1.24
C ILE A 184 23.65 30.29 1.07
N GLU A 185 22.49 30.74 0.57
CA GLU A 185 22.15 32.16 0.39
C GLU A 185 21.67 32.83 1.68
N GLY A 186 21.28 32.03 2.68
CA GLY A 186 20.86 32.51 4.00
C GLY A 186 22.02 32.79 4.96
N SER A 187 21.71 33.38 6.11
CA SER A 187 22.65 33.65 7.21
C SER A 187 22.95 32.41 8.08
N VAL A 188 23.11 31.25 7.45
CA VAL A 188 23.31 29.96 8.14
C VAL A 188 24.80 29.65 8.30
N ASN A 189 25.17 28.93 9.37
CA ASN A 189 26.55 28.51 9.61
C ASN A 189 27.05 27.54 8.51
N LEU A 190 27.99 28.03 7.68
CA LEU A 190 28.55 27.30 6.54
C LEU A 190 29.29 26.00 6.92
N ILE A 191 29.89 25.92 8.11
CA ILE A 191 30.56 24.69 8.59
C ILE A 191 29.52 23.60 8.83
N SER A 192 28.39 23.95 9.45
CA SER A 192 27.29 23.01 9.69
C SER A 192 26.66 22.52 8.38
N LEU A 193 26.50 23.41 7.40
CA LEU A 193 26.02 23.06 6.06
C LEU A 193 26.98 22.11 5.34
N HIS A 194 28.29 22.32 5.45
CA HIS A 194 29.28 21.41 4.87
C HIS A 194 29.20 20.01 5.47
N GLN A 195 28.97 19.90 6.79
CA GLN A 195 28.79 18.61 7.46
C GLN A 195 27.50 17.90 7.01
N GLN A 196 26.39 18.63 6.88
CA GLN A 196 25.13 18.08 6.37
C GLN A 196 25.29 17.58 4.92
N ALA A 197 25.94 18.35 4.05
CA ALA A 197 26.19 17.94 2.67
C ALA A 197 27.06 16.66 2.59
N ARG A 198 28.05 16.50 3.48
CA ARG A 198 28.82 15.24 3.60
C ARG A 198 27.99 14.06 4.09
N ALA A 199 27.07 14.28 5.03
CA ALA A 199 26.20 13.22 5.53
C ALA A 199 25.29 12.70 4.39
N ILE A 200 24.65 13.60 3.65
CA ILE A 200 23.81 13.26 2.50
C ILE A 200 24.61 12.55 1.41
N GLU A 201 25.82 13.03 1.09
CA GLU A 201 26.71 12.35 0.13
C GLU A 201 27.01 10.90 0.54
N LYS A 202 27.29 10.67 1.82
CA LYS A 202 27.53 9.32 2.36
C LYS A 202 26.31 8.43 2.23
N GLU A 203 25.11 8.96 2.48
CA GLU A 203 23.84 8.25 2.31
C GLU A 203 23.59 7.90 0.84
N ILE A 204 23.80 8.84 -0.09
CA ILE A 204 23.68 8.62 -1.54
C ILE A 204 24.64 7.51 -2.01
N ILE A 205 25.90 7.55 -1.58
CA ILE A 205 26.89 6.51 -1.90
C ILE A 205 26.44 5.14 -1.33
N GLY A 206 25.88 5.13 -0.12
CA GLY A 206 25.30 3.92 0.47
C GLY A 206 24.12 3.37 -0.33
N ALA A 207 23.24 4.24 -0.83
CA ALA A 207 22.07 3.88 -1.63
C ALA A 207 22.41 3.40 -3.05
N LEU A 208 23.57 3.80 -3.60
CA LEU A 208 24.06 3.34 -4.90
C LEU A 208 24.56 1.88 -4.92
N ARG A 209 24.59 1.20 -3.77
CA ARG A 209 24.94 -0.23 -3.71
C ARG A 209 23.90 -1.07 -4.46
N SER A 210 24.36 -2.09 -5.20
CA SER A 210 23.49 -2.95 -6.01
C SER A 210 22.32 -3.54 -5.22
N GLU A 211 22.56 -3.97 -3.98
CA GLU A 211 21.52 -4.49 -3.08
C GLU A 211 20.43 -3.45 -2.79
N LYS A 212 20.81 -2.19 -2.54
CA LYS A 212 19.89 -1.10 -2.20
C LYS A 212 19.09 -0.58 -3.39
N VAL A 213 19.70 -0.54 -4.56
CA VAL A 213 19.00 -0.17 -5.80
C VAL A 213 17.94 -1.23 -6.17
N ARG A 214 18.18 -2.50 -5.85
CA ARG A 214 17.27 -3.62 -6.15
C ARG A 214 16.37 -4.02 -4.98
N GLU A 215 16.45 -3.33 -3.85
CA GLU A 215 15.67 -3.60 -2.65
C GLU A 215 14.16 -3.62 -2.98
N GLY A 216 13.50 -4.72 -2.59
CA GLY A 216 12.06 -4.94 -2.77
C GLY A 216 11.62 -5.47 -4.14
N LEU A 217 12.51 -5.63 -5.12
CA LEU A 217 12.12 -6.09 -6.47
C LEU A 217 11.76 -7.58 -6.54
N ASP A 218 12.46 -8.43 -5.79
CA ASP A 218 12.15 -9.86 -5.75
C ASP A 218 10.75 -10.09 -5.15
N GLN A 219 10.43 -9.34 -4.09
CA GLN A 219 9.09 -9.36 -3.48
C GLN A 219 8.04 -8.82 -4.44
N PHE A 220 8.32 -7.71 -5.14
CA PHE A 220 7.42 -7.17 -6.17
C PHE A 220 7.11 -8.21 -7.26
N GLN A 221 8.11 -8.97 -7.71
CA GLN A 221 7.90 -9.99 -8.73
C GLN A 221 7.03 -11.15 -8.23
N MET A 222 7.14 -11.52 -6.95
CA MET A 222 6.25 -12.53 -6.37
C MET A 222 4.82 -12.00 -6.18
N ASP A 223 4.72 -10.76 -5.70
CA ASP A 223 3.43 -10.15 -5.38
C ASP A 223 2.64 -9.78 -6.64
N ILE A 224 3.30 -9.36 -7.74
CA ILE A 224 2.60 -9.07 -8.99
C ILE A 224 1.93 -10.31 -9.57
N ASP A 225 2.58 -11.47 -9.56
CA ASP A 225 2.01 -12.71 -10.07
C ASP A 225 0.80 -13.14 -9.21
N SER A 226 0.94 -13.03 -7.89
CA SER A 226 -0.14 -13.32 -6.93
C SER A 226 -1.33 -12.36 -7.09
N LEU A 227 -1.07 -11.06 -7.18
CA LEU A 227 -2.09 -10.03 -7.36
C LEU A 227 -2.78 -10.14 -8.72
N THR A 228 -2.05 -10.47 -9.78
CA THR A 228 -2.62 -10.72 -11.11
C THR A 228 -3.54 -11.92 -11.09
N SER A 229 -3.11 -13.02 -10.47
CA SER A 229 -3.94 -14.23 -10.31
C SER A 229 -5.23 -13.93 -9.53
N LYS A 230 -5.11 -13.22 -8.40
CA LYS A 230 -6.26 -12.77 -7.61
C LYS A 230 -7.22 -11.89 -8.41
N LEU A 231 -6.69 -10.97 -9.22
CA LEU A 231 -7.52 -10.09 -10.05
C LEU A 231 -8.29 -10.89 -11.11
N VAL A 232 -7.64 -11.84 -11.76
CA VAL A 232 -8.27 -12.75 -12.74
C VAL A 232 -9.38 -13.54 -12.06
N GLU A 233 -9.13 -14.15 -10.90
CA GLU A 233 -10.14 -14.89 -10.14
C GLU A 233 -11.36 -14.03 -9.79
N LEU A 234 -11.14 -12.79 -9.33
CA LEU A 234 -12.22 -11.84 -9.04
C LEU A 234 -13.03 -11.49 -10.28
N LEU A 235 -12.36 -11.22 -11.41
CA LEU A 235 -13.02 -10.89 -12.67
C LEU A 235 -13.82 -12.09 -13.20
N GLU A 236 -13.25 -13.30 -13.17
CA GLU A 236 -13.93 -14.52 -13.63
C GLU A 236 -15.12 -14.88 -12.74
N SER A 237 -14.97 -14.80 -11.41
CA SER A 237 -16.07 -14.98 -10.46
C SER A 237 -17.18 -13.96 -10.71
N GLY A 238 -16.83 -12.68 -10.89
CA GLY A 238 -17.76 -11.63 -11.25
C GLY A 238 -18.52 -11.89 -12.55
N ILE A 239 -17.86 -12.49 -13.56
CA ILE A 239 -18.50 -12.85 -14.83
C ILE A 239 -19.56 -13.90 -14.57
N VAL A 240 -19.18 -15.01 -13.94
CA VAL A 240 -20.10 -16.12 -13.67
C VAL A 240 -21.28 -15.63 -12.83
N HIS A 241 -21.00 -14.82 -11.82
CA HIS A 241 -22.00 -14.24 -10.93
C HIS A 241 -23.02 -13.38 -11.68
N LEU A 242 -22.58 -12.37 -12.44
CA LEU A 242 -23.49 -11.48 -13.17
C LEU A 242 -24.30 -12.21 -14.24
N GLN A 243 -23.71 -13.21 -14.91
CA GLN A 243 -24.41 -14.03 -15.89
C GLN A 243 -25.51 -14.87 -15.23
N ASN A 244 -25.20 -15.50 -14.08
CA ASN A 244 -26.19 -16.27 -13.31
C ASN A 244 -27.31 -15.35 -12.79
N CYS A 245 -26.97 -14.17 -12.26
CA CYS A 245 -27.94 -13.17 -11.81
C CYS A 245 -28.93 -12.76 -12.91
N TYR A 246 -28.43 -12.64 -14.14
CA TYR A 246 -29.24 -12.25 -15.29
C TYR A 246 -30.24 -13.35 -15.69
N GLN A 247 -29.87 -14.62 -15.49
CA GLN A 247 -30.72 -15.78 -15.80
C GLN A 247 -31.73 -16.10 -14.69
N GLU A 248 -31.35 -15.94 -13.42
CA GLU A 248 -32.15 -16.36 -12.26
C GLU A 248 -33.44 -15.55 -12.09
N PHE A 249 -33.46 -14.29 -12.54
CA PHE A 249 -34.63 -13.41 -12.44
C PHE A 249 -35.18 -13.05 -13.84
N PRO A 250 -35.77 -14.02 -14.56
CA PRO A 250 -36.16 -13.82 -15.95
C PRO A 250 -37.31 -12.81 -16.09
N ASN A 251 -37.36 -12.14 -17.25
CA ASN A 251 -38.44 -11.25 -17.60
C ASN A 251 -39.77 -12.01 -17.79
N ASN A 252 -40.88 -11.44 -17.31
CA ASN A 252 -42.22 -11.97 -17.59
C ASN A 252 -42.59 -11.68 -19.09
N PRO A 253 -43.14 -12.65 -19.86
CA PRO A 253 -43.03 -12.68 -21.33
C PRO A 253 -43.79 -11.64 -22.16
N ILE A 254 -44.63 -10.79 -21.56
CA ILE A 254 -45.66 -10.07 -22.34
C ILE A 254 -45.23 -8.66 -22.84
N LEU A 255 -44.25 -7.99 -22.20
CA LEU A 255 -43.88 -6.59 -22.53
C LEU A 255 -42.37 -6.32 -22.72
N TRP A 256 -41.52 -7.36 -22.69
CA TRP A 256 -40.06 -7.22 -22.60
C TRP A 256 -39.35 -6.94 -23.93
N MET A 257 -40.02 -7.10 -25.08
CA MET A 257 -39.41 -6.78 -26.39
C MET A 257 -39.26 -5.27 -26.64
N LEU A 258 -39.84 -4.41 -25.79
CA LEU A 258 -39.85 -2.96 -25.98
C LEU A 258 -38.93 -2.22 -25.00
N HIS A 259 -38.76 -2.71 -23.77
CA HIS A 259 -37.90 -2.08 -22.74
C HIS A 259 -37.28 -3.13 -21.81
N ASP A 260 -36.01 -2.94 -21.45
CA ASP A 260 -35.39 -3.68 -20.35
C ASP A 260 -36.17 -3.45 -19.06
N ARG A 261 -36.41 -4.52 -18.29
CA ARG A 261 -36.79 -4.33 -16.89
C ARG A 261 -35.61 -3.76 -16.12
N SER A 262 -35.94 -2.92 -15.16
CA SER A 262 -34.97 -2.17 -14.39
C SER A 262 -33.91 -3.02 -13.66
N TRP A 263 -34.20 -4.29 -13.31
CA TRP A 263 -33.18 -5.24 -12.80
C TRP A 263 -32.10 -5.55 -13.85
N HIS A 264 -32.52 -5.90 -15.06
CA HIS A 264 -31.62 -6.20 -16.16
C HIS A 264 -30.85 -4.94 -16.60
N THR A 265 -31.49 -3.76 -16.55
CA THR A 265 -30.79 -2.48 -16.74
C THR A 265 -29.70 -2.31 -15.69
N LEU A 266 -30.00 -2.53 -14.41
CA LEU A 266 -29.01 -2.46 -13.34
C LEU A 266 -27.84 -3.43 -13.62
N LEU A 267 -28.13 -4.71 -13.89
CA LEU A 267 -27.08 -5.70 -14.18
C LEU A 267 -26.21 -5.32 -15.39
N LYS A 268 -26.80 -4.76 -16.45
CA LYS A 268 -26.06 -4.26 -17.62
C LYS A 268 -25.16 -3.09 -17.24
N THR A 269 -25.67 -2.13 -16.46
CA THR A 269 -24.87 -1.01 -15.97
C THR A 269 -23.73 -1.48 -15.07
N LEU A 270 -23.98 -2.42 -14.15
CA LEU A 270 -22.94 -3.04 -13.33
C LEU A 270 -21.89 -3.77 -14.20
N SER A 271 -22.32 -4.48 -15.24
CA SER A 271 -21.40 -5.14 -16.18
C SER A 271 -20.56 -4.13 -16.96
N GLY A 272 -21.17 -3.02 -17.39
CA GLY A 272 -20.45 -1.94 -18.06
C GLY A 272 -19.40 -1.32 -17.16
N LEU A 273 -19.74 -1.07 -15.89
CA LEU A 273 -18.80 -0.54 -14.89
C LEU A 273 -17.67 -1.52 -14.55
N LEU A 274 -17.97 -2.81 -14.37
CA LEU A 274 -16.97 -3.82 -14.00
C LEU A 274 -16.07 -4.25 -15.16
N TYR A 275 -16.58 -4.22 -16.40
CA TYR A 275 -15.88 -4.76 -17.57
C TYR A 275 -15.68 -3.72 -18.69
N ALA A 276 -15.76 -2.43 -18.37
CA ALA A 276 -15.59 -1.31 -19.32
C ALA A 276 -16.38 -1.52 -20.63
N ASP A 277 -17.66 -1.84 -20.51
CA ASP A 277 -18.59 -2.12 -21.63
C ASP A 277 -18.22 -3.32 -22.53
N HIS A 278 -17.32 -4.21 -22.08
CA HIS A 278 -16.98 -5.45 -22.79
C HIS A 278 -17.99 -6.57 -22.52
N TYR A 279 -19.26 -6.30 -22.79
CA TYR A 279 -20.32 -7.29 -22.69
C TYR A 279 -21.28 -7.21 -23.89
N THR A 280 -21.96 -8.31 -24.14
CA THR A 280 -23.11 -8.39 -25.03
C THR A 280 -24.29 -8.92 -24.25
N TYR A 281 -25.50 -8.63 -24.72
CA TYR A 281 -26.70 -9.18 -24.12
C TYR A 281 -27.70 -9.53 -25.21
N SER A 282 -28.55 -10.50 -24.94
CA SER A 282 -29.75 -10.75 -25.70
C SER A 282 -30.94 -10.73 -24.77
N THR A 283 -31.82 -9.74 -24.96
CA THR A 283 -33.09 -9.73 -24.25
C THR A 283 -33.94 -10.93 -24.69
N LEU A 284 -33.81 -11.40 -25.93
CA LEU A 284 -34.54 -12.55 -26.49
C LEU A 284 -34.14 -13.88 -25.86
N TYR A 285 -32.84 -14.08 -25.66
CA TYR A 285 -32.33 -15.33 -25.10
C TYR A 285 -32.11 -15.25 -23.59
N GLY A 286 -32.48 -14.13 -22.95
CA GLY A 286 -32.24 -13.91 -21.52
C GLY A 286 -30.76 -14.05 -21.16
N SER A 287 -29.86 -13.64 -22.05
CA SER A 287 -28.42 -13.83 -21.87
C SER A 287 -27.69 -12.51 -21.69
N LEU A 288 -26.71 -12.55 -20.80
CA LEU A 288 -25.65 -11.57 -20.65
C LEU A 288 -24.35 -12.35 -20.86
N THR A 289 -23.48 -11.86 -21.73
CA THR A 289 -22.19 -12.49 -22.01
C THR A 289 -21.10 -11.44 -21.87
N ILE A 290 -20.19 -11.65 -20.93
CA ILE A 290 -19.04 -10.77 -20.74
C ILE A 290 -17.88 -11.37 -21.55
N LYS A 291 -17.22 -10.52 -22.33
CA LYS A 291 -16.15 -10.89 -23.26
C LYS A 291 -14.88 -11.22 -22.49
N LYS A 292 -14.40 -12.46 -22.60
CA LYS A 292 -13.17 -12.92 -21.91
C LYS A 292 -11.91 -12.20 -22.39
N GLU A 293 -11.96 -11.61 -23.59
CA GLU A 293 -10.90 -10.79 -24.17
C GLU A 293 -10.52 -9.61 -23.27
N PHE A 294 -11.45 -9.11 -22.45
CA PHE A 294 -11.16 -8.05 -21.48
C PHE A 294 -10.21 -8.51 -20.37
N ILE A 295 -10.37 -9.74 -19.87
CA ILE A 295 -9.46 -10.31 -18.87
C ILE A 295 -8.07 -10.49 -19.49
N ALA A 296 -8.00 -11.02 -20.72
CA ALA A 296 -6.73 -11.16 -21.43
C ALA A 296 -6.02 -9.81 -21.66
N LEU A 297 -6.78 -8.74 -21.96
CA LEU A 297 -6.26 -7.39 -22.07
C LEU A 297 -5.66 -6.91 -20.74
N ILE A 298 -6.39 -7.06 -19.64
CA ILE A 298 -5.93 -6.67 -18.30
C ILE A 298 -4.67 -7.42 -17.90
N THR A 299 -4.63 -8.74 -18.11
CA THR A 299 -3.44 -9.54 -17.80
C THR A 299 -2.24 -9.04 -18.59
N ALA A 300 -2.39 -8.79 -19.90
CA ALA A 300 -1.30 -8.25 -20.72
C ALA A 300 -0.84 -6.84 -20.28
N GLU A 301 -1.77 -5.97 -19.86
CA GLU A 301 -1.46 -4.65 -19.28
C GLU A 301 -0.59 -4.80 -18.02
N ILE A 302 -0.94 -5.72 -17.12
CA ILE A 302 -0.21 -5.94 -15.85
C ILE A 302 1.13 -6.63 -16.09
N ASP A 303 1.20 -7.62 -16.98
CA ASP A 303 2.45 -8.29 -17.35
C ASP A 303 3.46 -7.29 -17.94
N HIS A 304 2.99 -6.41 -18.83
CA HIS A 304 3.81 -5.35 -19.39
C HIS A 304 4.28 -4.38 -18.30
N PHE A 305 3.39 -3.95 -17.42
CA PHE A 305 3.72 -3.12 -16.27
C PHE A 305 4.78 -3.76 -15.38
N GLY A 306 4.62 -5.04 -15.03
CA GLY A 306 5.57 -5.81 -14.24
C GLY A 306 6.94 -5.87 -14.87
N ALA A 307 7.00 -6.32 -16.12
CA ALA A 307 8.25 -6.49 -16.85
C ALA A 307 9.03 -5.17 -16.98
N VAL A 308 8.35 -4.08 -17.36
CA VAL A 308 8.99 -2.77 -17.51
C VAL A 308 9.42 -2.22 -16.14
N THR A 309 8.57 -2.30 -15.13
CA THR A 309 8.85 -1.74 -13.81
C THR A 309 10.01 -2.47 -13.13
N SER A 310 10.04 -3.81 -13.18
CA SER A 310 11.16 -4.61 -12.66
C SER A 310 12.48 -4.27 -13.36
N ALA A 311 12.46 -4.06 -14.68
CA ALA A 311 13.66 -3.74 -15.45
C ALA A 311 14.15 -2.30 -15.25
N LYS A 312 13.22 -1.33 -15.19
CA LYS A 312 13.54 0.11 -15.22
C LYS A 312 13.70 0.74 -13.83
N THR A 313 13.07 0.19 -12.79
CA THR A 313 13.17 0.72 -11.42
C THR A 313 14.63 0.83 -10.93
N PRO A 314 15.50 -0.19 -11.07
CA PRO A 314 16.91 -0.06 -10.73
C PRO A 314 17.61 1.08 -11.45
N LEU A 315 17.38 1.20 -12.77
CA LEU A 315 18.02 2.20 -13.61
C LEU A 315 17.57 3.60 -13.21
N LEU A 316 16.27 3.78 -12.98
CA LEU A 316 15.71 5.04 -12.51
C LEU A 316 16.28 5.45 -11.16
N LYS A 317 16.34 4.52 -10.18
CA LYS A 317 16.95 4.78 -8.87
C LYS A 317 18.41 5.21 -9.02
N VAL A 318 19.20 4.55 -9.87
CA VAL A 318 20.60 4.91 -10.15
C VAL A 318 20.72 6.30 -10.76
N GLU A 319 19.93 6.63 -11.79
CA GLU A 319 20.02 7.95 -12.43
C GLU A 319 19.58 9.08 -11.50
N LEU A 320 18.55 8.86 -10.68
CA LEU A 320 18.14 9.83 -9.65
C LEU A 320 19.24 10.04 -8.60
N LEU A 321 19.83 8.96 -8.09
CA LEU A 321 20.95 9.04 -7.14
C LEU A 321 22.18 9.71 -7.76
N ARG A 322 22.49 9.42 -9.02
CA ARG A 322 23.62 10.05 -9.75
C ARG A 322 23.39 11.55 -9.91
N LYS A 323 22.16 11.96 -10.23
CA LYS A 323 21.79 13.37 -10.32
C LYS A 323 21.89 14.06 -8.96
N ALA A 324 21.39 13.43 -7.90
CA ALA A 324 21.51 13.93 -6.53
C ALA A 324 22.98 14.06 -6.08
N ALA A 325 23.82 13.07 -6.39
CA ALA A 325 25.25 13.08 -6.06
C ALA A 325 25.99 14.26 -6.72
N LYS A 326 25.70 14.53 -8.01
CA LYS A 326 26.27 15.68 -8.72
C LYS A 326 25.87 17.00 -8.06
N LEU A 327 24.58 17.17 -7.79
CA LEU A 327 24.07 18.37 -7.15
C LEU A 327 24.68 18.61 -5.76
N ILE A 328 24.79 17.57 -4.93
CA ILE A 328 25.44 17.65 -3.61
C ILE A 328 26.94 17.98 -3.74
N THR A 329 27.62 17.45 -4.76
CA THR A 329 29.03 17.77 -5.01
C THR A 329 29.21 19.24 -5.37
N GLU A 330 28.38 19.78 -6.25
CA GLU A 330 28.36 21.19 -6.63
C GLU A 330 28.11 22.08 -5.40
N ILE A 331 27.08 21.78 -4.61
CA ILE A 331 26.76 22.46 -3.35
C ILE A 331 27.95 22.47 -2.38
N LYS A 332 28.66 21.34 -2.24
CA LYS A 332 29.83 21.27 -1.37
C LYS A 332 30.94 22.20 -1.86
N ILE A 333 31.15 22.30 -3.17
CA ILE A 333 32.14 23.20 -3.76
C ILE A 333 31.73 24.65 -3.49
N ASP A 334 30.46 24.99 -3.66
CA ASP A 334 29.94 26.35 -3.39
C ASP A 334 30.10 26.74 -1.91
N ILE A 335 29.79 25.83 -0.98
CA ILE A 335 30.01 26.06 0.46
C ILE A 335 31.50 26.28 0.76
N LEU A 336 32.39 25.47 0.16
CA LEU A 336 33.83 25.62 0.33
C LEU A 336 34.35 26.95 -0.24
N ALA A 337 33.83 27.38 -1.40
CA ALA A 337 34.15 28.66 -2.00
C ALA A 337 33.76 29.82 -1.06
N LYS A 338 32.53 29.81 -0.52
CA LYS A 338 32.09 30.83 0.45
C LYS A 338 32.89 30.82 1.75
N LEU A 339 33.23 29.64 2.27
CA LEU A 339 34.10 29.53 3.45
C LEU A 339 35.49 30.15 3.19
N ALA A 340 36.05 29.89 2.00
CA ALA A 340 37.33 30.47 1.58
C ALA A 340 37.25 31.99 1.41
N GLU A 341 36.17 32.52 0.81
CA GLU A 341 35.91 33.97 0.71
C GLU A 341 35.84 34.64 2.10
N GLN A 342 35.31 33.93 3.10
CA GLN A 342 35.21 34.40 4.49
C GLN A 342 36.48 34.14 5.32
N GLY A 343 37.51 33.51 4.74
CA GLY A 343 38.75 33.16 5.44
C GLY A 343 38.57 32.14 6.57
N ILE A 344 37.52 31.31 6.53
CA ILE A 344 37.22 30.32 7.56
C ILE A 344 37.86 28.98 7.18
N GLU A 345 38.83 28.52 7.98
CA GLU A 345 39.42 27.19 7.79
C GLU A 345 38.50 26.09 8.34
N LEU A 346 38.21 25.10 7.51
CA LEU A 346 37.61 23.85 7.97
C LEU A 346 38.68 23.02 8.67
N VAL A 347 38.66 23.03 10.00
CA VAL A 347 39.46 22.11 10.81
C VAL A 347 39.02 20.68 10.47
N LYS A 348 39.85 19.97 9.69
CA LYS A 348 39.70 18.52 9.55
C LYS A 348 39.82 17.94 10.96
N ALA A 349 38.89 17.06 11.34
CA ALA A 349 39.02 16.27 12.58
C ALA A 349 40.46 15.74 12.67
N PRO A 350 41.11 15.81 13.85
CA PRO A 350 42.50 15.44 13.98
C PRO A 350 42.67 14.07 13.34
N GLN A 351 43.54 13.99 12.33
CA GLN A 351 44.04 12.70 11.88
C GLN A 351 44.65 12.09 13.14
N ILE A 352 43.98 11.09 13.72
CA ILE A 352 44.61 10.20 14.67
C ILE A 352 45.73 9.57 13.84
N GLY A 353 46.92 10.17 13.95
CA GLY A 353 48.12 9.68 13.33
C GLY A 353 48.33 8.29 13.88
N MET A 354 48.13 7.28 13.03
CA MET A 354 48.82 6.02 13.22
C MET A 354 50.31 6.37 13.33
N PHE A 355 50.85 6.14 14.53
CA PHE A 355 52.26 6.28 14.91
C PHE A 355 52.76 7.71 15.15
N SER A 356 52.54 8.21 16.36
CA SER A 356 53.43 9.20 16.97
C SER A 356 54.83 8.60 17.14
N LYS A 357 55.85 9.25 16.56
CA LYS A 357 57.27 9.00 16.84
C LYS A 357 57.64 9.64 18.18
N ASP A 358 57.33 8.95 19.27
CA ASP A 358 58.02 9.06 20.55
C ASP A 358 57.71 7.80 21.36
N PRO A 359 58.66 7.22 22.10
CA PRO A 359 58.53 5.88 22.64
C PRO A 359 57.48 5.85 23.74
N SER A 360 56.28 5.37 23.40
CA SER A 360 55.27 4.98 24.38
C SER A 360 55.85 3.89 25.28
N PRO A 361 55.61 3.91 26.60
CA PRO A 361 56.10 2.88 27.51
C PRO A 361 55.55 1.53 27.06
N ASP A 362 56.48 0.58 26.90
CA ASP A 362 56.24 -0.77 26.40
C ASP A 362 54.99 -1.37 27.05
N LEU A 363 54.05 -1.84 26.22
CA LEU A 363 52.78 -2.40 26.65
C LEU A 363 53.00 -3.59 27.62
N TYR A 364 54.15 -4.27 27.48
CA TYR A 364 54.61 -5.30 28.40
C TYR A 364 55.01 -4.76 29.79
N ALA A 365 55.54 -3.53 29.88
CA ALA A 365 55.86 -2.88 31.14
C ALA A 365 54.60 -2.49 31.93
N LEU A 366 53.54 -2.06 31.24
CA LEU A 366 52.22 -1.80 31.85
C LEU A 366 51.54 -3.09 32.34
N LEU A 367 51.64 -4.17 31.56
CA LEU A 367 51.17 -5.50 31.96
C LEU A 367 51.93 -6.03 33.18
N LEU A 368 53.26 -5.91 33.22
CA LEU A 368 54.10 -6.30 34.36
C LEU A 368 53.79 -5.49 35.63
N ALA A 369 53.53 -4.19 35.49
CA ALA A 369 53.14 -3.34 36.63
C ALA A 369 51.74 -3.70 37.17
N SER A 370 50.80 -4.07 36.30
CA SER A 370 49.48 -4.56 36.71
C SER A 370 49.55 -5.90 37.43
N TRP A 371 50.44 -6.80 36.99
CA TRP A 371 50.62 -8.12 37.57
C TRP A 371 51.31 -8.09 38.94
N LYS A 372 52.26 -7.18 39.14
CA LYS A 372 52.91 -6.95 40.44
C LYS A 372 51.97 -6.34 41.48
N LYS A 373 50.92 -5.61 41.06
CA LYS A 373 49.89 -5.06 41.96
C LYS A 373 48.84 -6.07 42.42
N SER A 374 48.73 -7.23 41.76
CA SER A 374 47.74 -8.26 42.06
C SER A 374 48.26 -9.43 42.91
N LEU A 375 49.49 -9.37 43.43
CA LEU A 375 50.00 -10.33 44.41
C LEU A 375 49.68 -9.84 45.83
N PRO A 376 49.06 -10.66 46.70
CA PRO A 376 48.87 -10.29 48.10
C PRO A 376 50.22 -10.37 48.81
N ILE A 377 50.81 -9.22 49.12
CA ILE A 377 51.95 -9.15 50.03
C ILE A 377 51.37 -9.28 51.45
N LYS A 378 51.67 -10.43 52.07
CA LYS A 378 51.63 -10.64 53.52
C LYS A 378 52.48 -9.58 54.21
N ASP A 379 51.95 -9.11 55.34
CA ASP A 379 52.51 -8.16 56.29
C ASP A 379 54.03 -8.20 56.45
N GLN A 380 54.64 -7.00 56.45
CA GLN A 380 55.54 -6.51 57.51
C GLN A 380 56.03 -5.11 57.13
N ASP A 381 55.61 -4.08 57.87
CA ASP A 381 56.51 -3.47 58.84
C ASP A 381 55.76 -2.51 59.76
N ASP A 382 55.90 -2.80 61.05
CA ASP A 382 55.64 -1.92 62.18
C ASP A 382 56.72 -0.82 62.27
N GLU A 383 56.25 0.33 62.72
CA GLU A 383 56.95 1.33 63.55
C GLU A 383 58.05 2.25 62.97
N GLU A 384 57.57 3.47 62.72
CA GLU A 384 58.17 4.78 63.02
C GLU A 384 58.96 4.82 64.36
N LYS A 385 60.21 5.34 64.35
CA LYS A 385 60.64 6.56 65.08
C LYS A 385 62.14 6.81 65.07
N THR A 386 62.46 8.09 65.00
CA THR A 386 63.77 8.73 65.14
C THR A 386 64.21 8.92 66.61
N VAL A 387 65.54 9.04 66.79
CA VAL A 387 66.30 9.90 67.72
C VAL A 387 67.29 9.19 68.68
N GLU A 388 68.52 9.74 68.68
CA GLU A 388 69.63 9.73 69.68
C GLU A 388 70.78 8.68 69.64
N LEU A 389 71.99 9.20 69.34
CA LEU A 389 73.35 8.74 69.73
C LEU A 389 73.56 8.96 71.26
N PRO A 390 74.61 8.46 71.97
CA PRO A 390 75.93 7.96 71.53
C PRO A 390 76.51 6.76 72.36
N LEU A 391 77.82 6.46 72.15
CA LEU A 391 78.74 5.65 72.99
C LEU A 391 78.55 4.12 72.85
N GLY A 392 79.54 3.28 72.61
CA GLY A 392 80.97 3.35 72.86
C GLY A 392 81.40 2.02 73.51
N ILE A 393 82.47 1.43 72.97
CA ILE A 393 83.40 0.49 73.62
C ILE A 393 83.07 -1.02 73.57
N SER A 394 84.15 -1.72 73.21
CA SER A 394 84.47 -3.13 73.06
C SER A 394 84.04 -4.11 74.17
N SER A 395 83.84 -5.36 73.76
CA SER A 395 84.73 -6.48 74.13
C SER A 395 84.71 -7.57 73.07
#